data_AF-A0A5C0SQ04-F1
#
_entry.id   AF-A0A5C0SQ04-F1
#
_cell.length_a   1.000
_cell.length_b   1.000
_cell.length_c   1.000
_cell.angle_alpha   90.00
_cell.angle_beta   90.00
_cell.angle_gamma   90.00
#
_symmetry.space_group_name_H-M   'P 1'
#
loop_
_entity.id
_entity.type
_entity.pdbx_description
1 polymer ?
#
loop_
_entity_poly.entity_id
_entity_poly.type
_entity_poly.pdbx_seq_one_letter_code
_entity_poly.pdbx_strand_id
1 'polypeptide(L)'
;MGVLLLVALGVGLAANAAVFLPGASYQRGYFGAGALQAERLPAGSHVTGHVRAEHPFSVYIVTSESGYFENVTGGSVILRWENVTEVNLDLITPEGAQYLVVKNGNTGQEIEIAFSADR
;
A
#
# COMPACT_ATOMS: atom_id res chain seq x y z
N MET A 1 4.11 22.88 -37.35
CA MET A 1 3.62 21.49 -37.24
C MET A 1 4.64 20.73 -36.39
N GLY A 2 4.32 20.02 -35.32
CA GLY A 2 3.08 19.71 -34.65
C GLY A 2 3.40 18.96 -33.34
N VAL A 3 2.47 19.05 -32.39
CA VAL A 3 2.28 18.20 -31.21
C VAL A 3 3.34 18.28 -30.10
N LEU A 4 3.14 19.23 -29.19
CA LEU A 4 3.57 19.09 -27.79
C LEU A 4 2.65 18.03 -27.15
N LEU A 5 3.17 16.82 -27.00
CA LEU A 5 2.53 15.73 -26.28
C LEU A 5 2.53 16.11 -24.78
N LEU A 6 1.45 16.70 -24.29
CA LEU A 6 1.20 16.86 -22.86
C LEU A 6 0.94 15.46 -22.30
N VAL A 7 2.00 14.79 -21.85
CA VAL A 7 1.88 13.63 -20.97
C VAL A 7 1.33 14.16 -19.65
N ALA A 8 0.02 14.02 -19.47
CA ALA A 8 -0.63 14.19 -18.19
C ALA A 8 -0.11 13.07 -17.27
N LEU A 9 1.00 13.34 -16.58
CA LEU A 9 1.42 12.56 -15.42
C LEU A 9 0.29 12.70 -14.39
N GLY A 10 -0.60 11.71 -14.35
CA GLY A 10 -1.64 11.58 -13.35
C GLY A 10 -1.03 11.25 -11.99
N VAL A 11 -0.27 12.19 -11.43
CA VAL A 11 0.02 12.20 -10.00
C VAL A 11 -1.25 12.71 -9.36
N GLY A 12 -2.14 11.77 -9.03
CA GLY A 12 -3.20 12.04 -8.07
C GLY A 12 -2.52 12.45 -6.77
N LEU A 13 -2.36 13.75 -6.56
CA LEU A 13 -2.06 14.34 -5.26
C LEU A 13 -3.28 14.07 -4.37
N ALA A 14 -3.35 12.86 -3.82
CA ALA A 14 -4.15 12.61 -2.65
C ALA A 14 -3.54 13.48 -1.54
N ALA A 15 -4.23 14.54 -1.15
CA ALA A 15 -3.91 15.30 0.04
C ALA A 15 -4.23 14.42 1.25
N ASN A 16 -3.30 13.52 1.59
CA ASN A 16 -3.47 12.60 2.71
C ASN A 16 -3.24 13.37 4.00
N ALA A 17 -4.26 13.47 4.85
CA ALA A 17 -4.06 13.80 6.26
C ALA A 17 -3.42 12.59 6.94
N ALA A 18 -2.12 12.40 6.74
CA ALA A 18 -1.36 11.36 7.41
C ALA A 18 -1.13 11.78 8.87
N VAL A 19 -1.88 11.18 9.78
CA VAL A 19 -1.60 11.31 11.23
C VAL A 19 -0.55 10.25 11.56
N PHE A 20 0.71 10.66 11.56
CA PHE A 20 1.82 9.80 11.99
C PHE A 20 1.91 9.80 13.51
N LEU A 21 1.30 8.81 14.16
CA LEU A 21 1.60 8.49 15.55
C LEU A 21 2.82 7.54 15.55
N PRO A 22 3.74 7.63 16.53
CA PRO A 22 4.89 6.73 16.58
C PRO A 22 4.42 5.28 16.61
N GLY A 23 4.77 4.50 15.59
CA GLY A 23 4.34 3.10 15.47
C GLY A 23 2.90 2.90 15.01
N ALA A 24 2.18 3.92 14.57
CA ALA A 24 0.85 3.75 13.97
C ALA A 24 0.74 4.52 12.65
N SER A 25 0.15 3.86 11.67
CA SER A 25 -0.23 4.44 10.40
C SER A 25 -1.73 4.37 10.20
N TYR A 26 -2.27 5.46 9.69
CA TYR A 26 -3.63 5.54 9.22
C TYR A 26 -3.65 6.34 7.92
N GLN A 27 -4.09 5.70 6.85
CA GLN A 27 -4.31 6.30 5.55
C GLN A 27 -5.67 5.89 5.04
N ARG A 28 -6.47 6.87 4.64
CA ARG A 28 -7.72 6.64 3.92
C ARG A 28 -7.73 7.56 2.70
N GLY A 29 -7.80 6.96 1.52
CA GLY A 29 -7.62 7.70 0.27
C GLY A 29 -8.28 7.03 -0.92
N TYR A 30 -8.49 7.80 -1.98
CA TYR A 30 -9.04 7.29 -3.23
C TYR A 30 -7.94 6.77 -4.14
N PHE A 31 -8.10 5.54 -4.61
CA PHE A 31 -7.17 4.85 -5.50
C PHE A 31 -7.85 4.61 -6.85
N GLY A 32 -7.20 5.03 -7.92
CA GLY A 32 -7.64 4.70 -9.29
C GLY A 32 -7.59 3.19 -9.55
N ALA A 33 -8.28 2.73 -10.60
CA ALA A 33 -8.21 1.32 -11.02
C ALA A 33 -6.76 0.91 -11.32
N GLY A 34 -6.33 -0.23 -10.76
CA GLY A 34 -4.97 -0.76 -10.92
C GLY A 34 -3.88 0.02 -10.17
N ALA A 35 -4.22 1.08 -9.43
CA ALA A 35 -3.25 1.89 -8.71
C ALA A 35 -2.51 1.06 -7.64
N LEU A 36 -1.25 1.42 -7.41
CA LEU A 36 -0.39 0.81 -6.40
C LEU A 36 -0.06 1.83 -5.31
N GLN A 37 -0.03 1.36 -4.07
CA GLN A 37 0.43 2.10 -2.91
C GLN A 37 1.34 1.19 -2.11
N ALA A 38 2.45 1.73 -1.63
CA ALA A 38 3.36 0.98 -0.77
C ALA A 38 3.61 1.77 0.50
N GLU A 39 3.61 1.05 1.60
CA GLU A 39 3.88 1.60 2.92
C GLU A 39 4.95 0.77 3.62
N ARG A 40 5.95 1.44 4.17
CA ARG A 40 7.05 0.77 4.87
C ARG A 40 6.56 0.27 6.23
N LEU A 41 6.75 -1.01 6.48
CA LEU A 41 6.47 -1.59 7.79
C LEU A 41 7.63 -1.33 8.75
N PRO A 42 7.36 -1.01 10.04
CA PRO A 42 8.40 -0.94 11.06
C PRO A 42 9.11 -2.28 11.20
N ALA A 43 10.45 -2.27 11.19
CA ALA A 43 11.27 -3.47 11.32
C ALA A 43 11.31 -3.98 12.77
N GLY A 44 11.45 -5.30 12.93
CA GLY A 44 11.57 -5.95 14.24
C GLY A 44 10.38 -5.67 15.15
N SER A 45 9.16 -5.65 14.60
CA SER A 45 7.94 -5.25 15.33
C SER A 45 6.80 -6.23 15.05
N HIS A 46 5.87 -6.37 16.00
CA HIS A 46 4.58 -6.99 15.77
C HIS A 46 3.64 -5.96 15.16
N VAL A 47 3.16 -6.22 13.94
CA VAL A 47 2.25 -5.34 13.21
C VAL A 47 0.84 -5.91 13.26
N THR A 48 -0.10 -5.10 13.76
CA THR A 48 -1.52 -5.40 13.83
C THR A 48 -2.34 -4.32 13.13
N GLY A 49 -3.43 -4.68 12.45
CA GLY A 49 -4.25 -3.68 11.75
C GLY A 49 -5.15 -4.27 10.67
N HIS A 50 -5.55 -3.43 9.72
CA HIS A 50 -6.38 -3.85 8.59
C HIS A 50 -6.16 -3.00 7.33
N VAL A 51 -6.53 -3.60 6.20
CA VAL A 51 -6.77 -2.91 4.93
C VAL A 51 -8.18 -3.25 4.49
N ARG A 52 -9.01 -2.25 4.16
CA ARG A 52 -10.40 -2.46 3.78
C ARG A 52 -10.86 -1.52 2.67
N ALA A 53 -11.77 -2.02 1.83
CA ALA A 53 -12.38 -1.27 0.74
C ALA A 53 -13.73 -1.90 0.34
N GLU A 54 -14.54 -1.16 -0.44
CA GLU A 54 -15.85 -1.64 -0.91
C GLU A 54 -15.74 -2.69 -2.03
N HIS A 55 -14.77 -2.50 -2.93
CA HIS A 55 -14.51 -3.36 -4.07
C HIS A 55 -13.19 -4.12 -3.91
N PRO A 56 -12.98 -5.21 -4.68
CA PRO A 56 -11.79 -6.02 -4.52
C PRO A 56 -10.47 -5.26 -4.78
N PHE A 57 -9.49 -5.52 -3.93
CA PHE A 57 -8.08 -5.14 -4.07
C PHE A 57 -7.19 -6.34 -3.75
N SER A 58 -5.88 -6.15 -3.83
CA SER A 58 -4.89 -7.13 -3.41
C SER A 58 -3.83 -6.49 -2.51
N VAL A 59 -3.30 -7.26 -1.57
CA VAL A 59 -2.28 -6.85 -0.60
C VAL A 59 -1.11 -7.80 -0.67
N TYR A 60 0.09 -7.26 -0.59
CA TYR A 60 1.34 -8.01 -0.62
C TYR A 60 2.27 -7.52 0.47
N ILE A 61 2.92 -8.45 1.16
CA ILE A 61 4.07 -8.15 2.03
C ILE A 61 5.32 -8.45 1.22
N VAL A 62 6.13 -7.43 0.99
CA VAL A 62 7.27 -7.50 0.08
C VAL A 62 8.54 -7.09 0.82
N THR A 63 9.58 -7.93 0.73
CA THR A 63 10.94 -7.50 1.08
C THR A 63 11.56 -6.82 -0.14
N SER A 64 12.02 -5.59 0.05
CA SER A 64 12.62 -4.77 -1.00
C SER A 64 13.53 -3.72 -0.39
N GLU A 65 14.63 -3.39 -1.08
CA GLU A 65 15.49 -2.25 -0.70
C GLU A 65 14.88 -0.90 -1.13
N SER A 66 13.82 -0.92 -1.93
CA SER A 66 13.11 0.26 -2.44
C SER A 66 11.61 0.20 -2.15
N GLY A 67 11.03 1.33 -1.75
CA GLY A 67 9.58 1.49 -1.60
C GLY A 67 8.84 1.87 -2.89
N TYR A 68 9.55 1.98 -4.01
CA TYR A 68 8.97 2.31 -5.31
C TYR A 68 8.61 1.04 -6.07
N PHE A 69 7.32 0.85 -6.35
CA PHE A 69 6.81 -0.31 -7.07
C PHE A 69 6.04 0.12 -8.32
N GLU A 70 6.59 -0.15 -9.51
CA GLU A 70 5.84 -0.05 -10.78
C GLU A 70 4.90 -1.25 -10.97
N ASN A 71 5.30 -2.40 -10.40
CA ASN A 71 4.49 -3.61 -10.29
C ASN A 71 4.95 -4.39 -9.05
N VAL A 72 4.12 -5.31 -8.57
CA VAL A 72 4.37 -6.13 -7.37
C VAL A 72 5.58 -7.07 -7.56
N THR A 73 6.01 -7.30 -8.80
CA THR A 73 7.19 -8.11 -9.16
C THR A 73 8.53 -7.46 -8.81
N GLY A 74 8.56 -6.21 -8.32
CA GLY A 74 9.79 -5.48 -7.99
C GLY A 74 10.54 -5.97 -6.75
N GLY A 75 9.96 -6.88 -5.95
CA GLY A 75 10.58 -7.44 -4.75
C GLY A 75 10.19 -8.89 -4.47
N SER A 76 10.71 -9.44 -3.37
CA SER A 76 10.36 -10.80 -2.94
C SER A 76 9.06 -10.76 -2.15
N VAL A 77 7.97 -11.25 -2.75
CA VAL A 77 6.66 -11.37 -2.10
C VAL A 77 6.70 -12.50 -1.08
N ILE A 78 6.44 -12.18 0.18
CA ILE A 78 6.41 -13.14 1.29
C ILE A 78 4.99 -13.61 1.55
N LEU A 79 4.04 -12.67 1.59
CA LEU A 79 2.61 -12.93 1.80
C LEU A 79 1.79 -12.19 0.75
N ARG A 80 0.64 -12.77 0.41
CA ARG A 80 -0.31 -12.16 -0.53
C ARG A 80 -1.75 -12.49 -0.18
N TRP A 81 -2.61 -11.52 -0.38
CA TRP A 81 -4.07 -11.66 -0.40
C TRP A 81 -4.57 -11.03 -1.69
N GLU A 82 -5.31 -11.78 -2.50
CA GLU A 82 -5.69 -11.34 -3.84
C GLU A 82 -7.21 -11.32 -4.00
N ASN A 83 -7.71 -10.27 -4.65
CA ASN A 83 -9.13 -10.08 -4.95
C ASN A 83 -10.03 -10.17 -3.70
N VAL A 84 -9.65 -9.44 -2.64
CA VAL A 84 -10.33 -9.36 -1.34
C VAL A 84 -10.86 -7.96 -1.08
N THR A 85 -11.80 -7.82 -0.15
CA THR A 85 -12.33 -6.52 0.32
C THR A 85 -11.84 -6.15 1.71
N GLU A 86 -11.19 -7.08 2.40
CA GLU A 86 -10.63 -6.86 3.74
C GLU A 86 -9.43 -7.79 3.96
N VAL A 87 -8.40 -7.26 4.61
CA VAL A 87 -7.25 -8.01 5.13
C VAL A 87 -7.03 -7.57 6.57
N ASN A 88 -7.02 -8.50 7.50
CA ASN A 88 -6.57 -8.26 8.86
C ASN A 88 -5.08 -8.59 8.94
N LEU A 89 -4.29 -7.63 9.41
CA LEU A 89 -2.86 -7.74 9.59
C LEU A 89 -2.59 -8.21 11.03
N ASP A 90 -1.84 -9.30 11.14
CA ASP A 90 -1.29 -9.83 12.38
C ASP A 90 -0.01 -10.59 12.00
N LEU A 91 1.13 -9.87 12.01
CA LEU A 91 2.40 -10.40 11.53
C LEU A 91 3.60 -9.83 12.27
N ILE A 92 4.67 -10.61 12.36
CA ILE A 92 5.96 -10.16 12.91
C ILE A 92 6.89 -9.80 11.74
N THR A 93 7.42 -8.59 11.76
CA THR A 93 8.41 -8.15 10.77
C THR A 93 9.83 -8.52 11.24
N PRO A 94 10.69 -9.09 10.37
CA PRO A 94 12.09 -9.29 10.67
C PRO A 94 12.85 -7.96 10.70
N GLU A 95 14.10 -8.02 11.14
CA GLU A 95 15.08 -6.96 10.93
C GLU A 95 15.35 -6.82 9.42
N GLY A 96 14.82 -5.76 8.79
CA GLY A 96 14.95 -5.54 7.35
C GLY A 96 13.87 -4.62 6.76
N ALA A 97 14.04 -4.22 5.51
CA ALA A 97 13.07 -3.38 4.81
C ALA A 97 11.92 -4.25 4.24
N GLN A 98 10.74 -4.10 4.85
CA GLN A 98 9.50 -4.70 4.37
C GLN A 98 8.44 -3.64 4.08
N TYR A 99 7.61 -3.94 3.10
CA TYR A 99 6.55 -3.06 2.63
C TYR A 99 5.22 -3.78 2.57
N LEU A 100 4.16 -3.11 3.04
CA LEU A 100 2.78 -3.41 2.74
C LEU A 100 2.45 -2.74 1.40
N VAL A 101 2.24 -3.54 0.36
CA VAL A 101 1.90 -3.05 -0.97
C VAL A 101 0.44 -3.37 -1.26
N VAL A 102 -0.37 -2.34 -1.50
CA VAL A 102 -1.78 -2.45 -1.86
C VAL A 102 -1.93 -2.16 -3.36
N LYS A 103 -2.56 -3.09 -4.08
CA LYS A 103 -2.93 -2.94 -5.49
C LYS A 103 -4.44 -2.88 -5.62
N ASN A 104 -4.96 -1.76 -6.08
CA ASN A 104 -6.39 -1.63 -6.31
C ASN A 104 -6.85 -2.50 -7.50
N GLY A 105 -8.10 -2.95 -7.45
CA GLY A 105 -8.75 -3.73 -8.50
C GLY A 105 -9.10 -2.90 -9.74
N ASN A 106 -10.16 -3.30 -10.44
CA ASN A 106 -10.53 -2.74 -11.75
C ASN A 106 -11.38 -1.45 -11.68
N THR A 107 -11.75 -0.99 -10.49
CA THR A 107 -12.62 0.16 -10.28
C THR A 107 -11.97 1.11 -9.28
N GLY A 108 -12.10 2.41 -9.52
CA GLY A 108 -11.60 3.42 -8.59
C GLY A 108 -12.44 3.42 -7.30
N GLN A 109 -11.78 3.46 -6.15
CA GLN A 109 -12.45 3.34 -4.86
C GLN A 109 -11.64 3.95 -3.73
N GLU A 110 -12.30 4.19 -2.60
CA GLU A 110 -11.64 4.53 -1.35
C GLU A 110 -11.11 3.26 -0.68
N ILE A 111 -9.83 3.29 -0.27
CA ILE A 111 -9.20 2.22 0.49
C ILE A 111 -8.68 2.83 1.79
N GLU A 112 -8.99 2.15 2.89
CA GLU A 112 -8.47 2.45 4.22
C GLU A 112 -7.38 1.45 4.59
N ILE A 113 -6.23 1.96 5.00
CA ILE A 113 -5.07 1.23 5.50
C ILE A 113 -4.83 1.76 6.91
N ALA A 114 -4.89 0.88 7.91
CA ALA A 114 -4.64 1.25 9.28
C ALA A 114 -3.84 0.15 9.96
N PHE A 115 -2.71 0.48 10.57
CA PHE A 115 -1.97 -0.49 11.37
C PHE A 115 -1.19 0.18 12.50
N SER A 116 -0.93 -0.59 13.53
CA SER A 116 -0.01 -0.27 14.61
C SER A 116 1.11 -1.29 14.68
N ALA A 117 2.23 -0.88 15.25
CA ALA A 117 3.41 -1.69 15.46
C ALA A 117 3.91 -1.52 16.89
N ASP A 118 4.10 -2.64 17.57
CA ASP A 118 4.71 -2.73 18.89
C ASP A 118 6.01 -3.57 18.84
N ARG A 119 6.93 -3.30 19.76
CA ARG A 119 8.25 -3.94 19.87
C ARG A 119 8.35 -4.76 21.14
#